data_AF-A0A7C3J5N8-F1
#
_entry.id   AF-A0A7C3J5N8-F1
#
_cell.length_a   1.000
_cell.length_b   1.000
_cell.length_c   1.000
_cell.angle_alpha   90.00
_cell.angle_beta   90.00
_cell.angle_gamma   90.00
#
_symmetry.space_group_name_H-M   'P 1'
#
loop_
_entity.id
_entity.type
_entity.pdbx_description
1 polymer ?
#
loop_
_entity_poly.entity_id
_entity_poly.type
_entity_poly.pdbx_seq_one_letter_code
_entity_poly.pdbx_strand_id
1 'polypeptide(L)' 'MEEVKTVLKNGEKKEEIKKVKVVPTEIYSRVVGYFRPVNNWNEGKREEFKDRKEFKV' A
#
# COMPACT_ATOMS: atom_id res chain seq x y z
N MET A 1 -16.67 4.29 -0.77
CA MET A 1 -17.99 4.38 -1.43
C MET A 1 -18.18 5.85 -1.74
N GLU A 2 -17.68 6.29 -2.89
CA GLU A 2 -17.63 7.72 -3.25
C GLU A 2 -19.00 8.16 -3.81
N GLU A 3 -19.54 9.26 -3.29
CA GLU A 3 -20.73 9.89 -3.85
C GLU A 3 -20.33 10.75 -5.07
N VAL A 4 -20.64 10.23 -6.26
CA VAL A 4 -20.46 10.93 -7.53
C VAL A 4 -21.54 12.00 -7.66
N LYS A 5 -21.19 13.28 -7.50
CA LYS A 5 -22.07 14.39 -7.91
C LYS A 5 -21.80 14.76 -9.35
N THR A 6 -22.68 14.30 -10.25
CA THR A 6 -22.66 14.68 -11.67
C THR A 6 -23.30 16.06 -11.85
N VAL A 7 -22.55 17.05 -12.34
CA VAL A 7 -23.10 18.34 -12.80
C VAL A 7 -22.95 18.39 -14.32
N LEU A 8 -24.07 18.38 -15.04
CA LEU A 8 -24.11 18.45 -16.50
C LEU A 8 -24.00 19.91 -16.96
N LYS A 9 -22.94 20.25 -17.69
CA LYS A 9 -22.90 21.44 -18.56
C LYS A 9 -22.28 21.08 -19.91
N ASN A 10 -23.09 21.27 -20.95
CA ASN A 10 -22.75 21.39 -22.37
C ASN A 10 -21.73 20.41 -22.94
N GLY A 11 -22.20 19.20 -23.28
CA GLY A 11 -21.77 18.46 -24.47
C GLY A 11 -20.36 17.85 -24.50
N GLU A 12 -19.44 18.27 -23.64
CA GLU A 12 -18.09 17.73 -23.57
C GLU A 12 -17.85 17.16 -22.17
N LYS A 13 -17.88 15.82 -22.06
CA LYS A 13 -17.49 15.10 -20.84
C LYS A 13 -15.99 15.32 -20.61
N LYS A 14 -15.62 16.38 -19.92
CA LYS A 14 -14.25 16.55 -19.41
C LYS A 14 -14.22 16.03 -17.98
N GLU A 15 -13.87 14.76 -17.83
CA GLU A 15 -13.57 14.17 -16.53
C GLU A 15 -12.30 14.84 -15.99
N GLU A 16 -12.49 15.84 -15.13
CA GLU A 16 -11.37 16.50 -14.45
C GLU A 16 -10.86 15.57 -13.34
N ILE A 17 -9.87 14.73 -13.69
CA ILE A 17 -9.21 13.83 -12.73
C ILE A 17 -8.41 14.71 -11.76
N LYS A 18 -8.97 14.95 -10.56
CA LYS A 18 -8.22 15.54 -9.45
C LYS A 18 -7.03 14.63 -9.14
N LYS A 19 -5.83 15.12 -9.41
CA LYS A 19 -4.58 14.40 -9.15
C LYS A 19 -4.37 14.29 -7.64
N VAL A 20 -4.76 13.15 -7.07
CA VAL A 20 -4.54 12.83 -5.66
C VAL A 20 -3.05 12.55 -5.44
N LYS A 21 -2.43 13.22 -4.45
CA LYS A 21 -1.05 12.96 -4.05
C LYS A 21 -1.01 11.66 -3.24
N VAL A 22 -0.56 10.58 -3.88
CA VAL A 22 -0.33 9.29 -3.21
C VAL A 22 1.10 9.28 -2.65
N VAL A 23 1.23 9.03 -1.34
CA VAL A 23 2.51 8.88 -0.66
C VAL A 23 2.67 7.40 -0.28
N PRO A 24 3.81 6.76 -0.60
CA PRO A 24 4.05 5.38 -0.20
C PRO A 24 4.15 5.28 1.32
N THR A 25 3.51 4.27 1.90
CA THR A 25 3.60 4.01 3.34
C THR A 25 4.82 3.13 3.64
N GLU A 26 5.53 3.43 4.72
CA GLU A 26 6.62 2.58 5.19
C GLU A 26 6.06 1.35 5.92
N ILE A 27 6.50 0.17 5.48
CA ILE A 27 6.06 -1.12 6.03
C ILE A 27 7.14 -1.64 6.96
N TYR A 28 6.75 -1.98 8.19
CA TYR A 28 7.63 -2.54 9.21
C TYR A 28 7.22 -3.97 9.55
N SER A 29 8.22 -4.81 9.85
CA SER A 29 7.98 -6.18 10.32
C SER A 29 9.01 -6.58 11.38
N ARG A 30 8.62 -7.53 12.25
CA ARG A 30 9.41 -8.00 13.38
C ARG A 30 10.35 -9.12 12.95
N VAL A 31 11.66 -8.90 13.04
CA VAL A 31 12.66 -9.85 12.51
C VAL A 31 13.31 -10.68 13.61
N VAL A 32 14.05 -10.06 14.54
CA VAL A 32 14.74 -10.70 15.68
C VAL A 32 14.50 -9.87 16.95
N GLY A 33 13.24 -9.78 17.36
CA GLY A 33 12.86 -9.06 18.59
C GLY A 33 12.50 -7.59 18.41
N TYR A 34 12.90 -6.93 17.32
CA TYR A 34 12.56 -5.53 17.02
C TYR A 34 11.96 -5.33 15.61
N PHE A 35 11.35 -4.15 15.39
CA PHE A 35 10.77 -3.74 14.10
C PHE A 35 11.83 -3.16 13.16
N ARG A 36 11.91 -3.68 11.93
CA ARG A 36 12.79 -3.17 10.87
C ARG A 36 11.95 -2.85 9.63
N PRO A 37 12.22 -1.75 8.90
CA PRO A 37 11.51 -1.47 7.65
C PRO A 37 11.81 -2.57 6.63
N VAL A 38 10.76 -3.09 5.99
CA VAL A 38 10.82 -4.22 5.06
C VAL A 38 11.67 -3.89 3.83
N ASN A 39 11.68 -2.61 3.41
CA ASN A 39 12.51 -2.13 2.32
C ASN A 39 14.02 -2.36 2.56
N ASN A 40 14.45 -2.42 3.83
CA ASN A 40 15.87 -2.59 4.21
C ASN A 40 16.24 -4.05 4.51
N TRP A 41 15.46 -5.01 4.05
CA TRP A 41 15.76 -6.44 4.19
C TRP A 41 16.69 -6.89 3.07
N ASN A 42 17.77 -7.60 3.43
CA ASN A 42 18.61 -8.31 2.48
C ASN A 42 17.89 -9.57 1.96
N GLU A 43 18.45 -10.20 0.93
CA GLU A 43 17.85 -11.36 0.28
C GLU A 43 17.61 -12.53 1.25
N GLY A 44 18.60 -12.87 2.07
CA GLY A 44 18.47 -13.95 3.05
C GLY A 44 17.35 -13.74 4.07
N LYS A 45 17.16 -12.51 4.59
CA LYS A 45 16.06 -12.22 5.54
C LYS A 45 14.68 -12.33 4.88
N ARG A 46 14.59 -12.03 3.58
CA ARG A 46 13.34 -12.22 2.82
C ARG A 46 13.03 -13.71 2.65
N GLU A 47 14.05 -14.52 2.38
CA GLU A 47 13.90 -15.98 2.27
C GLU A 47 13.51 -16.60 3.61
N GLU A 48 14.27 -16.29 4.68
CA GLU A 48 13.95 -16.73 6.04
C GLU A 48 12.53 -16.34 6.48
N PHE A 49 12.02 -15.17 6.05
CA PHE A 49 10.66 -14.75 6.36
C PHE A 49 9.60 -15.59 5.63
N LYS A 50 9.86 -16.00 4.38
CA LYS A 50 8.95 -16.88 3.62
C LYS A 50 8.85 -18.27 4.24
N ASP A 51 9.93 -18.75 4.85
CA ASP A 51 9.97 -20.05 5.51
C ASP A 51 9.28 -20.06 6.89
N ARG A 52 8.89 -18.90 7.42
CA ARG A 52 8.17 -18.80 8.70
C ARG A 52 6.79 -19.43 8.57
N LYS A 53 6.44 -20.26 9.56
CA LYS A 53 5.10 -20.85 9.67
C LYS A 53 4.31 -20.10 10.73
N GLU A 54 3.15 -19.57 10.33
CA GLU A 54 2.17 -19.01 11.26
C GLU A 54 1.39 -20.12 11.96
N PHE A 55 1.08 -19.91 13.24
CA PHE A 55 0.14 -20.77 13.93
C PHE A 55 -1.27 -20.33 13.56
N LYS A 56 -2.10 -21.27 13.07
CA LYS A 56 -3.55 -21.05 12.97
C LYS A 56 -4.14 -21.20 14.37
N VAL A 57 -4.89 -20.20 14.80
CA VAL A 57 -5.64 -20.19 16.06
C VAL A 57 -7.08 -20.59 15.80
#